data_AF-A0A0R2KCJ2-F1
#
_entry.id   AF-A0A0R2KCJ2-F1
#
_cell.length_a   1.000
_cell.length_b   1.000
_cell.length_c   1.000
_cell.angle_alpha   90.00
_cell.angle_beta   90.00
_cell.angle_gamma   90.00
#
_symmetry.space_group_name_H-M   'P 1'
#
loop_
_entity.id
_entity.type
_entity.pdbx_description
1 polymer ?
#
loop_
_entity_poly.entity_id
_entity_poly.type
_entity_poly.pdbx_seq_one_letter_code
_entity_poly.pdbx_strand_id
1 'polypeptide(L)'
;MNSNYEDDLEGYHLLAEFPDYDLYVNDDNSVIQRFNEGIANSWQEFDLDFSFDQQDMDNLRKAVKLYEDSDPIQAEKIKRQIETKILGEVDE
;
A
#
# COMPACT_ATOMS: atom_id res chain seq x y z
N MET A 1 0.79 -28.32 -7.23
CA MET A 1 0.80 -27.14 -6.35
C MET A 1 1.54 -26.07 -7.12
N ASN A 2 0.83 -25.06 -7.61
CA ASN A 2 1.40 -24.01 -8.46
C ASN A 2 2.27 -23.09 -7.61
N SER A 3 3.59 -23.25 -7.70
CA SER A 3 4.61 -22.38 -7.11
C SER A 3 4.76 -21.06 -7.90
N ASN A 4 3.65 -20.44 -8.31
CA ASN A 4 3.66 -19.34 -9.28
C ASN A 4 3.12 -18.00 -8.72
N TYR A 5 2.99 -17.88 -7.40
CA TYR A 5 2.63 -16.63 -6.72
C TYR A 5 3.85 -15.82 -6.25
N GLU A 6 5.08 -16.31 -6.51
CA GLU A 6 6.32 -15.68 -6.04
C GLU A 6 6.91 -14.65 -7.02
N ASP A 7 6.27 -14.38 -8.17
CA ASP A 7 6.87 -13.58 -9.26
C ASP A 7 6.31 -12.14 -9.41
N ASP A 8 5.12 -11.83 -8.87
CA ASP A 8 4.48 -10.50 -9.06
C ASP A 8 5.13 -9.35 -8.26
N LEU A 9 6.10 -9.64 -7.38
CA LEU A 9 6.86 -8.63 -6.63
C LEU A 9 8.34 -8.58 -7.05
N GLU A 10 8.73 -9.21 -8.16
CA GLU A 10 10.10 -9.11 -8.66
C GLU A 10 10.44 -7.63 -8.97
N GLY A 11 11.46 -7.10 -8.29
CA GLY A 11 11.83 -5.67 -8.39
C GLY A 11 11.06 -4.72 -7.47
N TYR A 12 10.13 -5.24 -6.66
CA TYR A 12 9.42 -4.46 -5.64
C TYR A 12 10.01 -4.70 -4.24
N HIS A 13 9.96 -3.66 -3.41
CA HIS A 13 10.43 -3.67 -2.03
C HIS A 13 9.33 -3.19 -1.10
N LEU A 14 9.25 -3.76 0.10
CA LEU A 14 8.28 -3.35 1.11
C LEU A 14 8.51 -1.87 1.49
N LEU A 15 7.46 -1.06 1.31
CA LEU A 15 7.42 0.34 1.69
C LEU A 15 6.80 0.53 3.08
N ALA A 16 5.69 -0.16 3.36
CA ALA A 16 4.97 -0.04 4.62
C ALA A 16 4.08 -1.27 4.88
N GLU A 17 3.99 -1.68 6.14
CA GLU A 17 3.04 -2.71 6.59
C GLU A 17 1.89 -2.03 7.35
N PHE A 18 0.66 -2.21 6.88
CA PHE A 18 -0.55 -1.81 7.58
C PHE A 18 -1.29 -3.05 8.12
N PRO A 19 -2.18 -2.88 9.10
CA PRO A 19 -2.97 -4.01 9.61
C PRO A 19 -3.76 -4.76 8.53
N ASP A 20 -4.18 -4.05 7.49
CA ASP A 20 -5.11 -4.56 6.49
C ASP A 20 -4.44 -4.88 5.13
N TYR A 21 -3.26 -4.33 4.85
CA TYR A 21 -2.52 -4.51 3.61
C TYR A 21 -1.06 -4.10 3.77
N ASP A 22 -0.23 -4.53 2.84
CA ASP A 22 1.14 -4.07 2.67
C ASP A 22 1.27 -3.21 1.42
N LEU A 23 2.15 -2.22 1.46
CA LEU A 23 2.56 -1.45 0.30
C LEU A 23 3.95 -1.87 -0.13
N TYR A 24 4.11 -2.19 -1.41
CA TYR A 24 5.38 -2.48 -2.05
C TYR A 24 5.68 -1.41 -3.09
N VAL A 25 6.94 -1.08 -3.32
CA VAL A 25 7.38 -0.05 -4.28
C VAL A 25 8.59 -0.51 -5.08
N ASN A 26 8.68 -0.14 -6.36
CA ASN A 26 9.85 -0.39 -7.20
C ASN A 26 10.65 0.90 -7.50
N ASP A 27 11.74 0.77 -8.26
CA ASP A 27 12.60 1.90 -8.66
C ASP A 27 11.90 2.88 -9.64
N ASP A 28 10.85 2.44 -10.32
CA ASP A 28 10.05 3.24 -11.27
C ASP A 28 8.90 4.00 -10.59
N ASN A 29 8.85 4.02 -9.25
CA ASN A 29 7.77 4.64 -8.46
C ASN A 29 6.38 4.00 -8.68
N SER A 30 6.34 2.75 -9.12
CA SER A 30 5.14 1.93 -9.08
C SER A 30 4.95 1.37 -7.66
N VAL A 31 3.72 1.35 -7.18
CA VAL A 31 3.33 0.90 -5.85
C VAL A 31 2.25 -0.16 -5.96
N ILE A 32 2.46 -1.29 -5.33
CA ILE A 32 1.49 -2.37 -5.21
C ILE A 32 0.93 -2.36 -3.79
N GLN A 33 -0.40 -2.29 -3.66
CA GLN A 33 -1.13 -2.52 -2.42
C GLN A 33 -1.66 -3.96 -2.41
N ARG A 34 -1.14 -4.78 -1.50
CA ARG A 34 -1.53 -6.18 -1.33
C ARG A 34 -2.29 -6.36 -0.02
N PHE A 35 -3.55 -6.76 -0.10
CA PHE A 35 -4.38 -6.96 1.09
C PHE A 35 -4.03 -8.25 1.83
N ASN A 36 -4.06 -8.19 3.17
CA ASN A 36 -3.71 -9.33 4.02
C ASN A 36 -4.78 -10.44 3.93
N GLU A 37 -4.32 -11.69 3.78
CA GLU A 37 -5.19 -12.88 3.70
C GLU A 37 -6.08 -12.99 4.95
N GLY A 38 -7.37 -12.68 4.79
CA GLY A 38 -8.36 -12.68 5.87
C GLY A 38 -9.34 -11.51 5.82
N ILE A 39 -8.91 -10.36 5.28
CA ILE A 39 -9.77 -9.17 5.10
C ILE A 39 -10.43 -9.18 3.71
N ALA A 40 -9.81 -9.82 2.72
CA ALA A 40 -10.28 -9.94 1.33
C ALA A 40 -11.59 -10.76 1.12
N ASN A 41 -12.33 -11.09 2.18
CA ASN A 41 -13.48 -12.01 2.16
C ASN A 41 -14.75 -11.48 1.47
N SER A 42 -14.72 -10.40 0.69
CA SER A 42 -15.92 -9.99 -0.04
C SER A 42 -15.72 -9.25 -1.38
N TRP A 43 -14.70 -8.42 -1.60
CA TRP A 43 -14.62 -7.66 -2.87
C TRP A 43 -13.22 -7.29 -3.40
N GLN A 44 -12.11 -7.70 -2.77
CA GLN A 44 -10.77 -7.19 -3.08
C GLN A 44 -9.67 -8.28 -3.09
N GLU A 45 -9.89 -9.38 -3.81
CA GLU A 45 -8.85 -10.39 -4.05
C GLU A 45 -7.77 -9.94 -5.05
N PHE A 46 -7.71 -8.65 -5.40
CA PHE A 46 -6.79 -8.11 -6.39
C PHE A 46 -5.83 -7.11 -5.73
N ASP A 47 -4.54 -7.32 -5.97
CA ASP A 47 -3.51 -6.33 -5.71
C ASP A 47 -3.85 -5.05 -6.51
N LEU A 48 -3.79 -3.89 -5.87
CA LEU A 48 -3.98 -2.60 -6.54
C LEU A 48 -2.62 -2.05 -6.93
N ASP A 49 -2.45 -1.75 -8.22
CA ASP A 49 -1.24 -1.14 -8.76
C ASP A 49 -1.44 0.36 -8.99
N PHE A 50 -0.51 1.16 -8.50
CA PHE A 50 -0.50 2.61 -8.61
C PHE A 50 0.82 3.05 -9.21
N SER A 51 0.77 3.90 -10.23
CA SER A 51 1.97 4.56 -10.76
C SER A 51 1.99 6.01 -10.31
N PHE A 52 3.00 6.38 -9.54
CA PHE A 52 3.13 7.71 -8.95
C PHE A 52 4.22 8.54 -9.62
N ASP A 53 3.96 9.83 -9.79
CA ASP A 53 5.01 10.80 -10.09
C ASP A 53 5.91 11.01 -8.86
N GLN A 54 7.10 11.58 -9.08
CA GLN A 54 8.08 11.81 -8.00
C GLN A 54 7.49 12.61 -6.82
N GLN A 55 6.61 13.56 -7.10
CA GLN A 55 5.97 14.37 -6.06
C GLN A 55 5.02 13.55 -5.19
N ASP A 56 4.22 12.67 -5.79
CA ASP A 56 3.26 11.84 -5.06
C ASP A 56 3.96 10.73 -4.29
N MET A 57 5.05 10.16 -4.82
CA MET A 57 5.91 9.26 -4.05
C MET A 57 6.55 9.92 -2.85
N ASP A 58 7.02 11.16 -2.97
CA ASP A 58 7.57 11.91 -1.85
C ASP A 58 6.50 12.14 -0.76
N ASN A 59 5.25 12.40 -1.18
CA ASN A 59 4.11 12.55 -0.28
C ASN A 59 3.77 11.22 0.41
N LEU A 60 3.74 10.11 -0.34
CA LEU A 60 3.49 8.77 0.18
C LEU A 60 4.54 8.38 1.22
N ARG A 61 5.83 8.50 0.89
CA ARG A 61 6.94 8.18 1.80
C ARG A 61 6.90 9.02 3.08
N LYS A 62 6.55 10.31 2.97
CA LYS A 62 6.38 11.18 4.15
C LYS A 62 5.20 10.74 5.01
N ALA A 63 4.06 10.41 4.39
CA ALA A 63 2.89 9.95 5.11
C ALA A 63 3.12 8.61 5.81
N VAL A 64 3.77 7.65 5.14
CA VAL A 64 4.18 6.37 5.71
C VAL A 64 5.07 6.58 6.92
N LYS A 65 6.12 7.40 6.79
CA LYS A 65 7.01 7.69 7.92
C LYS A 65 6.26 8.31 9.11
N LEU A 66 5.35 9.24 8.84
CA LEU A 66 4.52 9.84 9.88
C LEU A 66 3.61 8.80 10.55
N TYR A 67 3.10 7.82 9.80
CA TYR A 67 2.31 6.72 10.34
C TYR A 67 3.13 5.87 11.31
N GLU A 68 4.34 5.48 10.94
CA GLU A 68 5.23 4.64 11.77
C GLU A 68 5.68 5.32 13.06
N ASP A 69 5.91 6.64 13.01
CA ASP A 69 6.32 7.44 14.18
C ASP A 69 5.14 7.87 15.09
N SER A 70 3.89 7.54 14.71
CA SER A 70 2.68 8.04 15.38
C SER A 70 2.07 7.05 16.38
N ASP A 71 1.42 7.58 17.42
CA ASP A 71 0.53 6.80 18.28
C ASP A 71 -0.64 6.18 17.49
N PRO A 72 -1.25 5.07 17.97
CA PRO A 72 -2.28 4.33 17.22
C PRO A 72 -3.45 5.19 16.70
N ILE A 73 -3.88 6.19 17.46
CA ILE A 73 -4.98 7.10 17.07
C ILE A 73 -4.58 8.00 15.89
N GLN A 74 -3.33 8.47 15.87
CA GLN A 74 -2.81 9.31 14.78
C GLN A 74 -2.42 8.46 13.58
N ALA A 75 -1.84 7.29 13.81
CA ALA A 75 -1.56 6.29 12.79
C ALA A 75 -2.83 5.95 11.99
N GLU A 76 -3.96 5.67 12.64
CA GLU A 76 -5.23 5.42 11.93
C GLU A 76 -5.68 6.61 11.04
N LYS A 77 -5.51 7.85 11.52
CA LYS A 77 -5.85 9.05 10.73
C LYS A 77 -4.92 9.26 9.54
N ILE A 78 -3.65 8.91 9.68
CA ILE A 78 -2.66 9.03 8.60
C ILE A 78 -2.91 7.94 7.57
N LYS A 79 -3.17 6.71 8.00
CA LYS A 79 -3.56 5.61 7.13
C LYS A 79 -4.76 5.99 6.24
N ARG A 80 -5.85 6.50 6.84
CA ARG A 80 -7.01 6.97 6.06
C ARG A 80 -6.67 8.08 5.08
N GLN A 81 -5.70 8.94 5.39
CA GLN A 81 -5.24 9.97 4.46
C GLN A 81 -4.43 9.38 3.30
N ILE A 82 -3.59 8.37 3.55
CA ILE A 82 -2.87 7.65 2.49
C ILE A 82 -3.87 7.02 1.53
N GLU A 83 -4.87 6.33 2.06
CA GLU A 83 -5.91 5.67 1.27
C GLU A 83 -6.72 6.67 0.44
N THR A 84 -7.27 7.71 1.07
CA THR A 84 -8.20 8.65 0.39
C THR A 84 -7.51 9.67 -0.51
N LYS A 85 -6.32 10.15 -0.14
CA LYS A 85 -5.67 11.27 -0.83
C LYS A 85 -4.49 10.89 -1.71
N ILE A 86 -3.87 9.73 -1.47
CA ILE A 86 -2.66 9.32 -2.18
C ILE A 86 -2.97 8.13 -3.08
N LEU A 87 -3.44 7.02 -2.51
CA LEU A 87 -3.83 5.84 -3.30
C LEU A 87 -5.13 6.11 -4.10
N GLY A 88 -6.01 6.96 -3.57
CA GLY A 88 -7.32 7.24 -4.14
C GLY A 88 -8.34 6.22 -3.65
N GLU A 89 -9.55 6.66 -3.34
CA GLU A 89 -10.64 5.75 -2.99
C GLU A 89 -10.84 4.73 -4.13
N VAL A 90 -10.71 3.44 -3.80
CA VAL A 90 -11.40 2.39 -4.55
C VAL A 90 -12.88 2.65 -4.31
N ASP A 91 -13.54 3.36 -5.24
CA ASP A 91 -14.99 3.62 -5.20
C ASP A 91 -15.74 2.31 -4.88
N GLU A 92 -16.59 2.34 -3.84
CA GLU A 92 -17.44 1.22 -3.37
C GLU A 92 -18.39 0.66 -4.43
#